data_AF-A0A7R8D400-F1
#
_entry.id   AF-A0A7R8D400-F1
#
_cell.length_a   1.000
_cell.length_b   1.000
_cell.length_c   1.000
_cell.angle_alpha   90.00
_cell.angle_beta   90.00
_cell.angle_gamma   90.00
#
_symmetry.space_group_name_H-M   'P 1'
#
loop_
_entity.id
_entity.type
_entity.pdbx_description
1 polymer ?
#
loop_
_entity_poly.entity_id
_entity_poly.type
_entity_poly.pdbx_seq_one_letter_code
_entity_poly.pdbx_strand_id
1 'polypeptide(L)'
;MILGKRFDASKDPNLADILQIEKSVNALEKDFGIIRGQIIQASSGKGINVDPKYLNKESKAYSEQLMRLIEELDSIKLEPHQAEAKAKRKAVATCINVKLDEVESLFEKINQIQ
;
A
#
# COMPACT_ATOMS: atom_id res chain seq x y z
N MET A 1 -31.81 -20.87 18.45
CA MET A 1 -32.15 -20.30 17.11
C MET A 1 -31.03 -19.34 16.76
N ILE A 2 -30.27 -19.43 15.66
CA ILE A 2 -30.41 -20.12 14.37
C ILE A 2 -29.09 -20.86 14.10
N LEU A 3 -29.13 -22.21 14.12
CA LEU A 3 -28.11 -23.06 13.49
C LEU A 3 -28.42 -23.09 11.99
N GLY A 4 -27.42 -22.89 11.13
CA GLY A 4 -27.50 -23.49 9.79
C GLY A 4 -27.27 -22.61 8.55
N LYS A 5 -26.69 -21.42 8.65
CA LYS A 5 -26.01 -20.83 7.48
C LYS A 5 -24.52 -20.78 7.75
N ARG A 6 -23.78 -21.77 7.22
CA ARG A 6 -22.32 -21.67 7.10
C ARG A 6 -22.05 -20.38 6.33
N PHE A 7 -21.45 -19.39 6.99
CA PHE A 7 -21.00 -18.19 6.32
C PHE A 7 -19.98 -18.61 5.27
N ASP A 8 -20.30 -18.32 4.01
CA ASP A 8 -19.46 -18.63 2.87
C ASP A 8 -18.63 -17.39 2.58
N ALA A 9 -17.41 -17.34 3.13
CA ALA A 9 -16.52 -16.19 2.99
C ALA A 9 -16.20 -15.87 1.52
N SER A 10 -16.29 -16.87 0.63
CA SER A 10 -16.12 -16.69 -0.82
C SER A 10 -17.23 -15.86 -1.49
N LYS A 11 -18.34 -15.59 -0.79
CA LYS A 11 -19.45 -14.73 -1.25
C LYS A 11 -19.53 -13.40 -0.53
N ASP A 12 -18.55 -13.07 0.31
CA ASP A 12 -18.54 -11.80 1.03
C ASP A 12 -18.10 -10.66 0.09
N PRO A 13 -18.99 -9.72 -0.28
CA PRO A 13 -18.64 -8.61 -1.15
C PRO A 13 -17.56 -7.71 -0.52
N ASN A 14 -17.59 -7.54 0.81
CA ASN A 14 -16.59 -6.71 1.51
C ASN A 14 -15.21 -7.37 1.44
N LEU A 15 -15.13 -8.70 1.50
CA LEU A 15 -13.87 -9.41 1.33
C LEU A 15 -13.33 -9.24 -0.10
N ALA A 16 -14.21 -9.30 -1.10
CA ALA A 16 -13.82 -9.07 -2.50
C ALA A 16 -13.27 -7.65 -2.71
N ASP A 17 -13.90 -6.64 -2.12
CA ASP A 17 -13.44 -5.24 -2.18
C ASP A 17 -12.07 -5.08 -1.50
N ILE A 18 -11.87 -5.66 -0.32
CA ILE A 18 -10.57 -5.66 0.37
C ILE A 18 -9.48 -6.33 -0.48
N LEU A 19 -9.80 -7.46 -1.14
CA LEU A 19 -8.87 -8.14 -2.03
C LEU A 19 -8.54 -7.32 -3.27
N GLN A 20 -9.50 -6.52 -3.76
CA GLN A 20 -9.25 -5.60 -4.86
C GLN A 20 -8.30 -4.47 -4.45
N ILE A 21 -8.48 -3.91 -3.25
CA ILE A 21 -7.55 -2.92 -2.68
C ILE A 21 -6.15 -3.53 -2.54
N GLU A 22 -6.03 -4.76 -2.04
CA GLU A 22 -4.74 -5.45 -1.95
C GLU A 22 -4.06 -5.60 -3.32
N LYS A 23 -4.81 -5.95 -4.37
CA LYS A 23 -4.27 -6.00 -5.74
C LYS A 23 -3.79 -4.63 -6.20
N SER A 24 -4.54 -3.57 -5.92
CA SER A 24 -4.13 -2.19 -6.23
C SER A 24 -2.85 -1.81 -5.51
N VAL A 25 -2.72 -2.11 -4.21
CA VAL A 25 -1.48 -1.88 -3.44
C VAL A 25 -0.28 -2.60 -4.08
N ASN A 26 -0.47 -3.86 -4.50
CA ASN A 26 0.59 -4.63 -5.14
C ASN A 26 0.97 -4.10 -6.53
N ALA A 27 -0.01 -3.60 -7.29
CA ALA A 27 0.25 -2.96 -8.58
C ALA A 27 1.06 -1.66 -8.40
N LEU A 28 0.65 -0.81 -7.46
CA LEU A 28 1.37 0.43 -7.16
C LEU A 28 2.81 0.15 -6.70
N GLU A 29 3.02 -0.86 -5.85
CA GLU A 29 4.36 -1.25 -5.43
C GLU A 29 5.25 -1.66 -6.60
N LYS A 30 4.67 -2.41 -7.55
CA LYS A 30 5.42 -2.86 -8.73
C LYS A 30 5.88 -1.67 -9.56
N ASP A 31 5.00 -0.70 -9.76
CA ASP A 31 5.30 0.51 -10.53
C ASP A 31 6.33 1.39 -9.80
N PHE A 32 6.18 1.53 -8.48
CA PHE A 32 7.10 2.29 -7.64
C PHE A 32 8.48 1.64 -7.48
N GLY A 33 8.59 0.32 -7.69
CA GLY A 33 9.84 -0.42 -7.58
C GLY A 33 10.97 0.14 -8.46
N ILE A 34 10.64 0.72 -9.62
CA ILE A 34 11.61 1.38 -10.51
C ILE A 34 12.17 2.66 -9.85
N ILE A 35 11.28 3.51 -9.33
CA ILE A 35 11.63 4.76 -8.64
C ILE A 35 12.46 4.46 -7.39
N ARG A 36 12.04 3.48 -6.58
CA ARG A 36 12.82 3.00 -5.43
C ARG A 36 14.23 2.58 -5.83
N GLY A 37 14.34 1.82 -6.92
CA GLY A 37 15.63 1.38 -7.46
C GLY A 37 16.54 2.55 -7.87
N GLN A 38 15.96 3.62 -8.44
CA GLN A 38 16.69 4.84 -8.79
C GLN A 38 17.17 5.59 -7.54
N ILE A 39 16.32 5.75 -6.52
CA ILE A 39 16.67 6.40 -5.25
C ILE A 39 17.83 5.68 -4.56
N ILE A 40 17.76 4.35 -4.45
CA ILE A 40 18.82 3.55 -3.81
C ILE A 40 20.14 3.71 -4.56
N GLN A 41 20.13 3.62 -5.88
CA GLN A 41 21.35 3.73 -6.68
C GLN A 41 21.95 5.13 -6.63
N ALA A 42 21.12 6.18 -6.69
CA ALA A 42 21.56 7.57 -6.55
C ALA A 42 22.17 7.83 -5.16
N SER A 43 21.50 7.40 -4.09
CA SER A 43 22.00 7.56 -2.70
C SER A 43 23.28 6.78 -2.41
N SER A 44 23.50 5.67 -3.15
CA SER A 44 24.71 4.84 -3.03
C SER A 44 25.87 5.34 -3.91
N GLY A 45 25.73 6.49 -4.57
CA GLY A 45 26.75 7.06 -5.45
C GLY A 45 26.99 6.30 -6.76
N LYS A 46 26.06 5.41 -7.19
CA LYS A 46 26.21 4.57 -8.39
C LYS A 46 25.96 5.30 -9.72
N GLY A 47 26.25 6.60 -9.80
CA GLY A 47 26.37 7.32 -11.08
C GLY A 47 25.08 7.49 -11.89
N ILE A 48 23.89 7.34 -11.31
CA ILE A 48 22.65 7.69 -12.02
C ILE A 48 22.38 9.18 -11.84
N ASN A 49 22.33 9.91 -12.95
CA ASN A 49 21.95 11.32 -12.99
C ASN A 49 20.42 11.43 -13.08
N VAL A 50 19.72 11.23 -11.96
CA VAL A 50 18.27 11.46 -11.85
C VAL A 50 18.05 12.72 -11.03
N ASP A 51 17.16 13.59 -11.50
CA ASP A 51 16.79 14.80 -10.76
C ASP A 51 16.16 14.43 -9.41
N PRO A 52 16.74 14.83 -8.26
CA PRO A 52 16.17 14.57 -6.94
C PRO A 52 14.76 15.13 -6.78
N LYS A 53 14.40 16.21 -7.50
CA LYS A 53 13.04 16.76 -7.49
C LYS A 53 12.04 15.83 -8.15
N TYR A 54 12.43 15.14 -9.22
CA TYR A 54 11.61 14.13 -9.87
C TYR A 54 11.35 12.96 -8.92
N LEU A 55 12.40 12.43 -8.29
CA LEU A 55 12.29 11.34 -7.31
C LEU A 55 11.39 11.72 -6.13
N ASN A 56 11.50 12.95 -5.63
CA ASN A 56 10.65 13.46 -4.54
C ASN A 56 9.18 13.53 -4.96
N LYS A 57 8.91 14.04 -6.18
CA LYS A 57 7.56 14.12 -6.72
C LYS A 57 6.90 12.74 -6.88
N GLU A 58 7.61 11.78 -7.45
CA GLU A 58 7.09 10.43 -7.66
C GLU A 58 6.86 9.70 -6.32
N SER A 59 7.76 9.83 -5.36
CA SER A 59 7.58 9.29 -4.00
C SER A 59 6.38 9.90 -3.27
N LYS A 60 6.13 11.20 -3.43
CA LYS A 60 4.92 11.85 -2.89
C LYS A 60 3.66 11.35 -3.57
N ALA A 61 3.65 11.25 -4.89
CA ALA A 61 2.52 10.73 -5.63
C ALA A 61 2.19 9.27 -5.22
N TYR A 62 3.21 8.45 -4.96
CA TYR A 62 3.02 7.10 -4.45
C TYR A 62 2.46 7.08 -3.02
N SER A 63 3.01 7.90 -2.12
CA SER A 63 2.48 8.06 -0.75
C SER A 63 1.01 8.51 -0.73
N GLU A 64 0.64 9.49 -1.55
CA GLU A 64 -0.74 9.96 -1.68
C GLU A 64 -1.68 8.84 -2.18
N GLN A 65 -1.24 8.01 -3.12
CA GLN A 65 -2.04 6.89 -3.61
C GLN A 65 -2.21 5.80 -2.54
N LEU A 66 -1.17 5.51 -1.75
CA LEU A 66 -1.27 4.60 -0.60
C LEU A 66 -2.25 5.12 0.45
N MET A 67 -2.23 6.43 0.74
CA MET A 67 -3.18 7.07 1.65
C MET A 67 -4.62 6.97 1.12
N ARG A 68 -4.86 7.17 -0.18
CA ARG A 68 -6.21 6.98 -0.75
C ARG A 68 -6.71 5.55 -0.58
N LEU A 69 -5.83 4.56 -0.76
CA LEU A 69 -6.18 3.15 -0.58
C LEU A 69 -6.46 2.80 0.90
N ILE A 70 -5.78 3.46 1.85
CA ILE A 70 -6.10 3.27 3.27
C ILE A 70 -7.45 3.88 3.64
N GLU A 71 -7.76 5.07 3.10
CA GLU A 71 -9.07 5.71 3.29
C GLU A 71 -10.20 4.87 2.68
N GLU A 72 -9.98 4.31 1.48
CA GLU A 72 -10.92 3.38 0.84
C GLU A 72 -11.13 2.13 1.70
N LEU A 73 -10.04 1.55 2.23
CA LEU A 73 -10.09 0.38 3.11
C LEU A 73 -10.85 0.66 4.42
N ASP A 74 -10.67 1.83 5.01
CA ASP A 74 -11.33 2.25 6.25
C ASP A 74 -12.82 2.54 6.03
N SER A 75 -13.23 2.88 4.80
CA SER A 75 -14.63 3.09 4.46
C SER A 75 -15.47 1.80 4.47
N ILE A 76 -14.81 0.63 4.37
CA ILE A 76 -15.47 -0.68 4.34
C ILE A 76 -16.00 -1.05 5.73
N LYS A 77 -17.33 -1.04 5.86
CA LYS A 77 -18.04 -1.44 7.08
C LYS A 77 -18.16 -2.96 7.16
N LEU A 78 -17.56 -3.54 8.19
CA LEU A 78 -17.57 -4.99 8.41
C LEU A 78 -18.47 -5.36 9.58
N GLU A 79 -19.33 -6.34 9.35
CA GLU A 79 -20.24 -6.92 10.34
C GLU A 79 -19.49 -7.82 11.34
N PRO A 80 -20.06 -8.08 12.54
CA PRO A 80 -19.46 -8.92 13.57
C PRO A 80 -18.98 -10.30 13.07
N HIS A 81 -19.75 -10.91 12.18
CA HIS A 81 -19.54 -12.27 11.68
C HIS A 81 -18.52 -12.40 10.54
N GLN A 82 -18.07 -11.28 9.95
CA GLN A 82 -17.10 -11.25 8.85
C GLN A 82 -15.64 -11.32 9.37
N ALA A 83 -15.31 -12.40 10.09
CA ALA A 83 -14.00 -12.55 10.75
C ALA A 83 -12.83 -12.53 9.74
N GLU A 84 -13.01 -13.19 8.59
CA GLU A 84 -11.99 -13.27 7.54
C GLU A 84 -11.72 -11.90 6.89
N ALA A 85 -12.78 -11.16 6.52
CA ALA A 85 -12.66 -9.81 6.00
C ALA A 85 -11.95 -8.88 7.00
N LYS A 86 -12.22 -9.01 8.31
CA LYS A 86 -11.52 -8.22 9.34
C LYS A 86 -10.03 -8.54 9.42
N ALA A 87 -9.69 -9.82 9.39
CA ALA A 87 -8.31 -10.27 9.39
C ALA A 87 -7.58 -9.75 8.14
N LYS A 88 -8.21 -9.87 6.99
CA LYS A 88 -7.67 -9.39 5.71
C LYS A 88 -7.51 -7.87 5.69
N ARG A 89 -8.51 -7.11 6.13
CA ARG A 89 -8.45 -5.64 6.26
C ARG A 89 -7.25 -5.22 7.10
N LYS A 90 -7.06 -5.87 8.25
CA LYS A 90 -5.90 -5.60 9.12
C LYS A 90 -4.58 -5.88 8.40
N ALA A 91 -4.47 -7.00 7.70
CA ALA A 91 -3.25 -7.35 6.96
C ALA A 91 -2.93 -6.33 5.86
N VAL A 92 -3.94 -5.90 5.09
CA VAL A 92 -3.79 -4.88 4.03
C VAL A 92 -3.40 -3.54 4.65
N ALA A 93 -4.05 -3.10 5.72
CA ALA A 93 -3.70 -1.85 6.41
C ALA A 93 -2.27 -1.88 6.94
N THR A 94 -1.83 -2.98 7.57
CA THR A 94 -0.44 -3.15 7.99
C THR A 94 0.52 -3.09 6.80
N CYS A 95 0.19 -3.72 5.67
CA CYS A 95 1.02 -3.67 4.48
C CYS A 95 1.17 -2.24 3.92
N ILE A 96 0.07 -1.49 3.85
CA ILE A 96 0.08 -0.09 3.40
C ILE A 96 0.93 0.76 4.34
N ASN A 97 0.78 0.60 5.66
CA ASN A 97 1.57 1.36 6.64
C ASN A 97 3.07 1.08 6.51
N VAL A 98 3.47 -0.19 6.38
CA VAL A 98 4.88 -0.54 6.15
C VAL A 98 5.43 0.13 4.89
N LYS A 99 4.63 0.21 3.82
CA LYS A 99 5.03 0.90 2.59
C LYS A 99 5.15 2.41 2.77
N LEU A 100 4.28 3.03 3.56
CA LEU A 100 4.38 4.44 3.91
C LEU A 100 5.67 4.72 4.69
N ASP A 101 5.99 3.88 5.69
CA ASP A 101 7.24 3.97 6.45
C ASP A 101 8.47 3.82 5.53
N GLU A 102 8.43 2.90 4.56
CA GLU A 102 9.49 2.77 3.55
C GLU A 102 9.65 4.04 2.72
N VAL A 103 8.54 4.68 2.31
CA VAL A 103 8.56 5.93 1.53
C VAL A 103 9.15 7.07 2.34
N GLU A 104 8.88 7.15 3.64
CA GLU A 104 9.52 8.11 4.55
C GLU A 104 11.05 7.93 4.57
N SER A 105 11.53 6.70 4.71
CA SER A 105 12.97 6.40 4.63
C SER A 105 13.56 6.78 3.28
N LEU A 106 12.81 6.62 2.19
CA LEU A 106 13.25 7.04 0.85
C LEU A 106 13.33 8.57 0.73
N PHE A 107 12.46 9.34 1.38
CA PHE A 107 12.58 10.80 1.42
C PHE A 107 13.86 11.26 2.10
N GLU A 108 14.25 10.62 3.21
CA GLU A 108 15.53 10.91 3.86
C GLU A 108 16.71 10.69 2.90
N LYS A 109 16.68 9.60 2.14
CA LYS A 109 17.71 9.31 1.12
C LYS A 109 17.70 10.32 -0.02
N ILE A 110 16.54 10.77 -0.48
CA ILE A 110 16.42 11.81 -1.51
C ILE A 110 17.03 13.12 -1.00
N ASN A 111 16.78 13.50 0.25
CA ASN A 111 17.33 14.71 0.85
C ASN A 111 18.86 14.66 1.01
N GLN A 112 19.46 13.47 1.12
CA GLN A 112 20.93 13.30 1.15
C GLN A 112 21.58 13.44 -0.25
N ILE A 113 20.80 13.32 -1.32
CA ILE A 113 21.28 13.48 -2.71
C ILE A 113 21.22 14.96 -3.14
N GLN A 114 20.35 15.76 -2.52
CA GLN A 114 20.19 17.20 -2.79
C GLN A 114 21.39 18.03 -2.29
#